data_AF-A0A7W2XTW3-F1
#
_entry.id   AF-A0A7W2XTW3-F1
#
_cell.length_a   1.000
_cell.length_b   1.000
_cell.length_c   1.000
_cell.angle_alpha   90.00
_cell.angle_beta   90.00
_cell.angle_gamma   90.00
#
_symmetry.space_group_name_H-M   'P 1'
#
loop_
_entity.id
_entity.type
_entity.pdbx_description
1 polymer ?
#
loop_
_entity_poly.entity_id
_entity_poly.type
_entity_poly.pdbx_seq_one_letter_code
_entity_poly.pdbx_strand_id
1 'polypeptide(L)'
;MLKIKEKIAYGLGDTASNIIFQTVMMFLLIYYTDVVGLSPALVGTLFLVVRIFDAITDPLMGAMADRTKTKWGQFRPYLLWLALPFCLISILAFTTFDLSENGKIVYAFATYTLLMIAYTAINIPYSALGGVLTADPEERVSVQSYRFVFGMLGGLIVAAGTMPLVEWFGAGDKAQGYQYTMIAMSLLGLMLFLLCFAGTKERVSPPKDQKSSFKEDLSALWKNDQWRILCLAGLLLLSGQVLRGTLAVYYVKYYLGRADLITLFMTLGMIGSILGCALALPLSKKVCKIKAYICLQSIAAFICIISYFVGSEQTVMAFTLFFLWSFFLQMATPLLWAKMADTIDYGHWKTGVRITGMVYSAIVFFIKLGVAIGGALAGWLLAYYGYQADTEQSTTTQQGILAAFTIFPAVGSILVAWVMRWYILDAKKVQFIHQALKSTPS
;
A
#
# COMPACT_ATOMS: atom_id res chain seq x y z
N MET A 1 -22.35 -1.88 21.35
CA MET A 1 -22.48 -1.28 20.01
C MET A 1 -21.71 0.02 19.93
N LEU A 2 -20.94 0.22 18.85
CA LEU A 2 -20.15 1.42 18.61
C LEU A 2 -21.00 2.49 17.91
N LYS A 3 -20.89 3.74 18.35
CA LYS A 3 -21.59 4.85 17.68
C LYS A 3 -20.96 5.10 16.31
N ILE A 4 -21.77 5.50 15.33
CA ILE A 4 -21.28 5.87 13.98
C ILE A 4 -20.17 6.91 14.05
N LYS A 5 -20.28 7.90 14.96
CA LYS A 5 -19.25 8.92 15.20
C LYS A 5 -17.88 8.32 15.54
N GLU A 6 -17.83 7.23 16.31
CA GLU A 6 -16.59 6.57 16.70
C GLU A 6 -16.00 5.74 15.54
N LYS A 7 -16.85 5.14 14.70
CA LYS A 7 -16.42 4.45 13.47
C LYS A 7 -15.82 5.42 12.45
N ILE A 8 -16.45 6.59 12.29
CA ILE A 8 -15.93 7.69 11.46
C ILE A 8 -14.60 8.16 12.02
N ALA A 9 -14.52 8.46 13.33
CA ALA A 9 -13.29 8.93 13.97
C ALA A 9 -12.14 7.95 13.76
N TYR A 10 -12.39 6.64 13.93
CA TYR A 10 -11.39 5.62 13.62
C TYR A 10 -10.96 5.66 12.14
N GLY A 11 -11.90 5.80 11.21
CA GLY A 11 -11.62 5.93 9.78
C GLY A 11 -10.75 7.13 9.43
N LEU A 12 -10.93 8.28 10.09
CA LEU A 12 -10.13 9.49 9.85
C LEU A 12 -8.62 9.25 10.06
N GLY A 13 -8.24 8.37 10.99
CA GLY A 13 -6.84 7.99 11.18
C GLY A 13 -6.24 7.28 9.95
N ASP A 14 -7.04 6.48 9.22
CA ASP A 14 -6.58 5.82 8.00
C ASP A 14 -6.42 6.82 6.87
N THR A 15 -7.33 7.78 6.77
CA THR A 15 -7.19 8.90 5.82
C THR A 15 -5.88 9.65 6.07
N ALA A 16 -5.57 9.99 7.33
CA ALA A 16 -4.36 10.69 7.71
C ALA A 16 -3.08 9.91 7.31
N SER A 17 -3.02 8.61 7.62
CA SER A 17 -1.92 7.74 7.20
C SER A 17 -1.83 7.62 5.67
N ASN A 18 -2.96 7.48 4.97
CA ASN A 18 -2.98 7.30 3.53
C ASN A 18 -2.60 8.56 2.75
N ILE A 19 -2.87 9.76 3.28
CA ILE A 19 -2.42 11.00 2.63
C ILE A 19 -0.91 10.97 2.40
N ILE A 20 -0.13 10.70 3.45
CA ILE A 20 1.34 10.69 3.32
C ILE A 20 1.82 9.45 2.56
N PHE A 21 1.26 8.28 2.86
CA PHE A 21 1.68 7.02 2.23
C PHE A 21 1.45 7.03 0.71
N GLN A 22 0.29 7.51 0.26
CA GLN A 22 -0.03 7.57 -1.17
C GLN A 22 0.81 8.64 -1.87
N THR A 23 1.10 9.77 -1.21
CA THR A 23 2.02 10.78 -1.77
C THR A 23 3.41 10.18 -1.98
N VAL A 24 3.90 9.39 -1.02
CA VAL A 24 5.16 8.66 -1.17
C VAL A 24 5.13 7.70 -2.36
N MET A 25 4.06 6.92 -2.51
CA MET A 25 3.94 5.92 -3.58
C MET A 25 3.87 6.54 -4.98
N MET A 26 3.15 7.64 -5.11
CA MET A 26 2.83 8.25 -6.41
C MET A 26 3.85 9.30 -6.83
N PHE A 27 4.36 10.11 -5.89
CA PHE A 27 5.07 11.35 -6.21
C PHE A 27 6.50 11.45 -5.68
N LEU A 28 6.91 10.62 -4.70
CA LEU A 28 8.25 10.78 -4.13
C LEU A 28 9.38 10.50 -5.14
N LEU A 29 9.17 9.53 -6.04
CA LEU A 29 10.17 9.24 -7.08
C LEU A 29 10.38 10.45 -7.98
N ILE A 30 9.30 11.03 -8.53
CA ILE A 30 9.38 12.21 -9.41
C ILE A 30 9.86 13.46 -8.67
N TYR A 31 9.55 13.60 -7.39
CA TYR A 31 10.11 14.67 -6.57
C TYR A 31 11.64 14.53 -6.45
N TYR A 32 12.15 13.35 -6.10
CA TYR A 32 13.59 13.16 -5.95
C TYR A 32 14.35 13.26 -7.28
N THR A 33 13.76 12.86 -8.40
CA THR A 33 14.41 13.00 -9.70
C THR A 33 14.31 14.41 -10.26
N ASP A 34 13.10 14.99 -10.33
CA ASP A 34 12.84 16.21 -11.10
C ASP A 34 13.04 17.47 -10.28
N VAL A 35 12.91 17.39 -8.96
CA VAL A 35 13.03 18.55 -8.07
C VAL A 35 14.37 18.52 -7.35
N VAL A 36 14.76 17.39 -6.77
CA VAL A 36 16.05 17.28 -6.06
C VAL A 36 17.23 17.08 -7.02
N GLY A 37 16.99 16.41 -8.14
CA GLY A 37 18.02 16.09 -9.15
C GLY A 37 18.81 14.82 -8.85
N LEU A 38 18.25 13.87 -8.08
CA LEU A 38 18.89 12.59 -7.80
C LEU A 38 18.69 11.61 -8.96
N SER A 39 19.69 10.74 -9.19
CA SER A 39 19.54 9.71 -10.21
C SER A 39 18.41 8.72 -9.85
N PRO A 40 17.58 8.29 -10.81
CA PRO A 40 16.48 7.37 -10.52
C PRO A 40 16.96 6.04 -9.92
N ALA A 41 18.14 5.56 -10.31
CA ALA A 41 18.71 4.34 -9.76
C ALA A 41 19.04 4.45 -8.27
N LEU A 42 19.57 5.60 -7.84
CA LEU A 42 19.84 5.87 -6.44
C LEU A 42 18.54 5.94 -5.64
N VAL A 43 17.52 6.62 -6.17
CA VAL A 43 16.22 6.71 -5.50
C VAL A 43 15.54 5.34 -5.39
N GLY A 44 15.61 4.52 -6.44
CA GLY A 44 15.10 3.14 -6.40
C GLY A 44 15.80 2.30 -5.33
N THR A 45 17.12 2.43 -5.22
CA THR A 45 17.91 1.76 -4.17
C THR A 45 17.54 2.26 -2.77
N LEU A 46 17.36 3.58 -2.62
CA LEU A 46 16.88 4.21 -1.39
C LEU A 46 15.52 3.64 -0.95
N PHE A 47 14.57 3.50 -1.88
CA PHE A 47 13.27 2.89 -1.58
C PHE A 47 13.41 1.45 -1.10
N LEU A 48 14.26 0.64 -1.74
CA LEU A 48 14.46 -0.74 -1.33
C LEU A 48 15.06 -0.84 0.08
N VAL A 49 16.18 -0.13 0.33
CA VAL A 49 16.93 -0.20 1.59
C VAL A 49 16.06 0.24 2.76
N VAL A 50 15.39 1.38 2.63
CA VAL A 50 14.55 1.91 3.71
C VAL A 50 13.34 1.02 3.97
N ARG A 51 12.77 0.39 2.95
CA ARG A 51 11.64 -0.54 3.14
C ARG A 51 12.04 -1.87 3.78
N ILE A 52 13.25 -2.37 3.50
CA ILE A 52 13.80 -3.53 4.23
C ILE A 52 13.98 -3.19 5.71
N PHE A 53 14.49 -1.98 6.00
CA PHE A 53 14.59 -1.49 7.36
C PHE A 53 13.20 -1.36 8.03
N ASP A 54 12.21 -0.83 7.32
CA ASP A 54 10.82 -0.71 7.79
C ASP A 54 10.24 -2.06 8.23
N ALA A 55 10.51 -3.12 7.46
CA ALA A 55 10.07 -4.48 7.75
C ALA A 55 10.65 -5.05 9.06
N ILE A 56 11.78 -4.53 9.54
CA ILE A 56 12.37 -4.87 10.85
C ILE A 56 11.77 -3.98 11.94
N THR A 57 11.47 -2.71 11.64
CA THR A 57 10.90 -1.80 12.64
C THR A 57 9.44 -2.08 12.98
N ASP A 58 8.62 -2.63 12.07
CA ASP A 58 7.20 -2.90 12.39
C ASP A 58 7.00 -3.84 13.57
N PRO A 59 7.66 -5.03 13.63
CA PRO A 59 7.48 -5.94 14.76
C PRO A 59 7.97 -5.33 16.09
N LEU A 60 9.07 -4.57 16.05
CA LEU A 60 9.61 -3.87 17.21
C LEU A 60 8.62 -2.83 17.73
N MET A 61 8.01 -2.07 16.82
CA MET A 61 7.02 -1.07 17.16
C MET A 61 5.74 -1.70 17.71
N GLY A 62 5.28 -2.81 17.12
CA GLY A 62 4.16 -3.60 17.64
C GLY A 62 4.41 -4.05 19.08
N ALA A 63 5.57 -4.65 19.36
CA ALA A 63 5.96 -5.08 20.70
C ALA A 63 6.09 -3.91 21.70
N MET A 64 6.54 -2.74 21.23
CA MET A 64 6.60 -1.53 22.04
C MET A 64 5.19 -1.02 22.39
N ALA A 65 4.31 -0.93 21.38
CA ALA A 65 2.92 -0.53 21.57
C ALA A 65 2.19 -1.46 22.54
N ASP A 66 2.47 -2.76 22.47
CA ASP A 66 1.88 -3.75 23.37
C ASP A 66 2.24 -3.59 24.84
N ARG A 67 3.41 -3.01 25.13
CA ARG A 67 3.91 -2.79 26.49
C ARG A 67 3.52 -1.42 27.05
N THR A 68 3.01 -0.54 26.19
CA THR A 68 2.67 0.84 26.56
C THR A 68 1.45 0.87 27.46
N LYS A 69 1.61 1.44 28.65
CA LYS A 69 0.54 1.63 29.63
C LYS A 69 0.41 3.09 29.95
N THR A 70 -0.71 3.70 29.56
CA THR A 70 -0.98 5.11 29.82
C THR A 70 -2.43 5.30 30.25
N LYS A 71 -2.73 6.50 30.79
CA LYS A 71 -4.10 6.91 31.12
C LYS A 71 -5.04 7.03 29.90
N TRP A 72 -4.49 7.12 28.69
CA TRP A 72 -5.29 7.26 27.46
C TRP A 72 -5.52 5.94 26.72
N GLY A 73 -4.95 4.84 27.25
CA GLY A 73 -4.92 3.54 26.61
C GLY A 73 -3.50 3.11 26.22
N GLN A 74 -3.43 2.04 25.45
CA GLN A 74 -2.21 1.41 24.96
C GLN A 74 -1.80 1.96 23.59
N PHE A 75 -2.75 2.13 22.67
CA PHE A 75 -2.49 2.48 21.26
C PHE A 75 -2.80 3.94 20.93
N ARG A 76 -3.85 4.51 21.54
CA ARG A 76 -4.24 5.91 21.33
C ARG A 76 -3.13 6.95 21.60
N PRO A 77 -2.26 6.81 22.61
CA PRO A 77 -1.22 7.81 22.89
C PRO A 77 -0.29 8.08 21.70
N TYR A 78 -0.01 7.06 20.87
CA TYR A 78 0.83 7.21 19.68
C TYR A 78 0.26 8.19 18.66
N LEU A 79 -1.07 8.22 18.51
CA LEU A 79 -1.74 9.21 17.66
C LEU A 79 -1.54 10.64 18.17
N LEU A 80 -1.51 10.82 19.51
CA LEU A 80 -1.33 12.14 20.10
C LEU A 80 0.14 12.58 20.08
N TRP A 81 1.05 11.69 20.47
CA TRP A 81 2.47 12.01 20.62
C TRP A 81 3.21 12.13 19.29
N LEU A 82 2.85 11.29 18.32
CA LEU A 82 3.60 11.18 17.06
C LEU A 82 2.95 11.89 15.89
N ALA A 83 1.69 12.34 15.99
CA ALA A 83 1.07 13.05 14.86
C ALA A 83 1.86 14.31 14.47
N LEU A 84 2.25 15.16 15.43
CA LEU A 84 3.03 16.35 15.12
C LEU A 84 4.45 16.01 14.59
N PRO A 85 5.25 15.15 15.25
CA PRO A 85 6.53 14.70 14.70
C PRO A 85 6.40 14.13 13.28
N PHE A 86 5.41 13.27 13.04
CA PHE A 86 5.16 12.67 11.74
C PHE A 86 4.90 13.74 10.66
N CYS A 87 4.09 14.75 10.96
CA CYS A 87 3.82 15.87 10.07
C CYS A 87 5.06 16.72 9.77
N LEU A 88 5.89 16.99 10.78
CA LEU A 88 7.13 17.74 10.57
C LEU A 88 8.11 16.97 9.69
N ILE A 89 8.24 15.66 9.95
CA ILE A 89 9.13 14.79 9.19
C ILE A 89 8.65 14.62 7.75
N SER A 90 7.34 14.52 7.51
CA SER A 90 6.79 14.47 6.14
C SER A 90 7.04 15.75 5.36
N ILE A 91 6.99 16.92 6.01
CA ILE A 91 7.37 18.19 5.39
C ILE A 91 8.87 18.21 5.07
N LEU A 92 9.73 17.75 5.99
CA LEU A 92 11.18 17.69 5.79
C LEU A 92 11.55 16.78 4.61
N ALA A 93 10.88 15.64 4.44
CA ALA A 93 11.13 14.73 3.32
C ALA A 93 10.84 15.34 1.93
N PHE A 94 10.00 16.39 1.88
CA PHE A 94 9.69 17.16 0.68
C PHE A 94 10.22 18.60 0.73
N THR A 95 11.21 18.84 1.60
CA THR A 95 11.96 20.10 1.62
C THR A 95 13.32 19.88 0.95
N THR A 96 13.68 20.77 0.03
CA THR A 96 15.03 20.75 -0.56
C THR A 96 15.90 21.81 0.09
N PHE A 97 17.19 21.51 0.19
CA PHE A 97 18.22 22.45 0.62
C PHE A 97 19.31 22.53 -0.45
N ASP A 98 19.96 23.68 -0.54
CA ASP A 98 21.11 23.86 -1.43
C ASP A 98 22.34 23.16 -0.85
N LEU A 99 22.43 21.86 -1.12
CA LEU A 99 23.48 20.97 -0.67
C LEU A 99 24.28 20.47 -1.88
N SER A 100 25.54 20.10 -1.63
CA SER A 100 26.33 19.32 -2.58
C SER A 100 25.59 18.03 -2.98
N GLU A 101 25.95 17.43 -4.11
CA GLU A 101 25.31 16.20 -4.61
C GLU A 101 25.29 15.08 -3.55
N ASN A 102 26.44 14.82 -2.89
CA ASN A 102 26.52 13.89 -1.77
C ASN A 102 25.64 14.30 -0.58
N GLY A 103 25.54 15.61 -0.30
CA GLY A 103 24.67 16.15 0.73
C GLY A 103 23.19 15.89 0.44
N LYS A 104 22.74 16.05 -0.82
CA LYS A 104 21.36 15.73 -1.24
C LYS A 104 21.05 14.25 -1.06
N ILE A 105 21.99 13.37 -1.39
CA ILE A 105 21.84 11.91 -1.20
C ILE A 105 21.67 11.58 0.28
N VAL A 106 22.57 12.05 1.15
CA VAL A 106 22.52 11.79 2.59
C VAL A 106 21.22 12.35 3.18
N TYR A 107 20.82 13.55 2.78
CA TYR A 107 19.58 14.18 3.22
C TYR A 107 18.33 13.38 2.81
N ALA A 108 18.25 12.93 1.56
CA ALA A 108 17.14 12.11 1.07
C ALA A 108 17.05 10.77 1.83
N PHE A 109 18.19 10.09 2.05
CA PHE A 109 18.23 8.87 2.83
C PHE A 109 17.78 9.09 4.27
N ALA A 110 18.29 10.13 4.94
CA ALA A 110 17.97 10.42 6.33
C ALA A 110 16.48 10.78 6.50
N THR A 111 15.96 11.70 5.69
CA THR A 111 14.56 12.15 5.80
C THR A 111 13.57 11.08 5.42
N TYR A 112 13.83 10.29 4.36
CA TYR A 112 12.94 9.19 3.99
C TYR A 112 12.95 8.06 5.03
N THR A 113 14.13 7.72 5.58
CA THR A 113 14.23 6.74 6.66
C THR A 113 13.46 7.19 7.89
N LEU A 114 13.65 8.45 8.30
CA LEU A 114 12.95 9.03 9.44
C LEU A 114 11.42 9.07 9.20
N LEU A 115 10.99 9.40 7.98
CA LEU A 115 9.58 9.38 7.59
C LEU A 115 8.98 7.98 7.72
N MET A 116 9.69 6.96 7.26
CA MET A 116 9.22 5.57 7.35
C MET A 116 9.17 5.08 8.81
N ILE A 117 10.15 5.42 9.64
CA ILE A 117 10.10 5.14 11.08
C ILE A 117 8.90 5.80 11.73
N ALA A 118 8.67 7.10 11.48
CA ALA A 118 7.55 7.83 12.04
C ALA A 118 6.19 7.28 11.55
N TYR A 119 6.11 6.91 10.26
CA TYR A 119 4.95 6.23 9.70
C TYR A 119 4.65 4.92 10.44
N THR A 120 5.67 4.10 10.67
CA THR A 120 5.52 2.83 11.40
C THR A 120 5.12 3.05 12.86
N ALA A 121 5.74 4.03 13.51
CA ALA A 121 5.48 4.38 14.90
C ALA A 121 4.05 4.86 15.16
N ILE A 122 3.38 5.47 14.16
CA ILE A 122 1.97 5.87 14.27
C ILE A 122 1.00 4.81 13.70
N ASN A 123 1.33 4.21 12.55
CA ASN A 123 0.39 3.41 11.78
C ASN A 123 0.21 1.98 12.32
N ILE A 124 1.25 1.39 12.93
CA ILE A 124 1.14 0.08 13.57
C ILE A 124 0.21 0.13 14.80
N PRO A 125 0.42 1.04 15.78
CA PRO A 125 -0.54 1.21 16.88
C PRO A 125 -1.95 1.59 16.41
N TYR A 126 -2.05 2.47 15.42
CA TYR A 126 -3.34 2.85 14.82
C TYR A 126 -4.09 1.63 14.26
N SER A 127 -3.40 0.75 13.53
CA SER A 127 -4.02 -0.45 12.96
C SER A 127 -4.47 -1.44 14.04
N ALA A 128 -3.70 -1.55 15.13
CA ALA A 128 -4.05 -2.38 16.29
C ALA A 128 -5.23 -1.83 17.10
N LEU A 129 -5.40 -0.50 17.15
CA LEU A 129 -6.50 0.18 17.84
C LEU A 129 -7.87 -0.38 17.44
N GLY A 130 -8.09 -0.70 16.16
CA GLY A 130 -9.35 -1.26 15.68
C GLY A 130 -9.75 -2.59 16.33
N GLY A 131 -8.76 -3.37 16.80
CA GLY A 131 -8.98 -4.62 17.52
C GLY A 131 -9.49 -4.42 18.96
N VAL A 132 -9.20 -3.27 19.56
CA VAL A 132 -9.50 -2.98 20.96
C VAL A 132 -10.63 -1.98 21.20
N LEU A 133 -11.23 -1.43 20.13
CA LEU A 133 -12.43 -0.57 20.24
C LEU A 133 -13.65 -1.33 20.74
N THR A 134 -13.80 -2.60 20.33
CA THR A 134 -14.97 -3.45 20.62
C THR A 134 -14.58 -4.93 20.69
N ALA A 135 -15.26 -5.67 21.57
CA ALA A 135 -15.18 -7.12 21.66
C ALA A 135 -16.15 -7.82 20.70
N ASP A 136 -17.16 -7.09 20.19
CA ASP A 136 -18.19 -7.61 19.28
C ASP A 136 -17.61 -7.82 17.86
N PRO A 137 -17.65 -9.06 17.33
CA PRO A 137 -17.15 -9.38 15.99
C PRO A 137 -17.83 -8.61 14.85
N GLU A 138 -19.16 -8.41 14.90
CA GLU A 138 -19.88 -7.72 13.83
C GLU A 138 -19.51 -6.23 13.77
N GLU A 139 -19.40 -5.62 14.95
CA GLU A 139 -18.95 -4.24 15.08
C GLU A 139 -17.50 -4.06 14.61
N ARG A 140 -16.63 -5.05 14.86
CA ARG A 140 -15.24 -5.03 14.38
C ARG A 140 -15.18 -5.04 12.84
N VAL A 141 -16.00 -5.84 12.18
CA VAL A 141 -16.12 -5.83 10.72
C VAL A 141 -16.60 -4.47 10.23
N SER A 142 -17.63 -3.91 10.88
CA SER A 142 -18.14 -2.59 10.54
C SER A 142 -17.07 -1.49 10.66
N VAL A 143 -16.31 -1.46 11.75
CA VAL A 143 -15.19 -0.53 11.96
C VAL A 143 -14.14 -0.63 10.86
N GLN A 144 -13.78 -1.85 10.45
CA GLN A 144 -12.82 -2.07 9.38
C GLN A 144 -13.35 -1.59 8.02
N SER A 145 -14.63 -1.76 7.73
CA SER A 145 -15.25 -1.21 6.51
C SER A 145 -15.18 0.31 6.46
N TYR A 146 -15.47 0.99 7.57
CA TYR A 146 -15.28 2.45 7.66
C TYR A 146 -13.82 2.82 7.44
N ARG A 147 -12.87 2.11 8.07
CA ARG A 147 -11.44 2.33 7.88
C ARG A 147 -11.05 2.33 6.41
N PHE A 148 -11.38 1.27 5.67
CA PHE A 148 -10.99 1.14 4.27
C PHE A 148 -11.60 2.22 3.37
N VAL A 149 -12.87 2.58 3.59
CA VAL A 149 -13.53 3.67 2.83
C VAL A 149 -12.79 4.99 3.05
N PHE A 150 -12.45 5.30 4.30
CA PHE A 150 -11.73 6.52 4.65
C PHE A 150 -10.26 6.50 4.16
N GLY A 151 -9.60 5.33 4.17
CA GLY A 151 -8.28 5.17 3.56
C GLY A 151 -8.28 5.43 2.05
N MET A 152 -9.31 4.94 1.36
CA MET A 152 -9.53 5.23 -0.07
C MET A 152 -9.79 6.72 -0.32
N LEU A 153 -10.54 7.40 0.56
CA LEU A 153 -10.69 8.85 0.47
C LEU A 153 -9.35 9.58 0.62
N GLY A 154 -8.46 9.11 1.51
CA GLY A 154 -7.10 9.65 1.64
C GLY A 154 -6.29 9.54 0.35
N GLY A 155 -6.33 8.38 -0.30
CA GLY A 155 -5.68 8.21 -1.61
C GLY A 155 -6.30 9.05 -2.72
N LEU A 156 -7.63 9.25 -2.70
CA LEU A 156 -8.31 10.13 -3.65
C LEU A 156 -7.93 11.60 -3.47
N ILE A 157 -7.83 12.07 -2.22
CA ILE A 157 -7.34 13.42 -1.88
C ILE A 157 -5.94 13.63 -2.47
N VAL A 158 -5.05 12.66 -2.33
CA VAL A 158 -3.69 12.73 -2.87
C VAL A 158 -3.69 12.74 -4.40
N ALA A 159 -4.42 11.82 -5.02
CA ALA A 159 -4.49 11.70 -6.48
C ALA A 159 -5.08 12.94 -7.16
N ALA A 160 -6.11 13.54 -6.54
CA ALA A 160 -6.80 14.72 -7.06
C ALA A 160 -6.17 16.05 -6.62
N GLY A 161 -5.50 16.08 -5.47
CA GLY A 161 -5.07 17.32 -4.82
C GLY A 161 -3.58 17.64 -4.94
N THR A 162 -2.70 16.65 -5.10
CA THR A 162 -1.25 16.89 -4.99
C THR A 162 -0.74 17.84 -6.08
N MET A 163 -0.89 17.50 -7.37
CA MET A 163 -0.38 18.33 -8.46
C MET A 163 -1.02 19.73 -8.53
N PRO A 164 -2.35 19.90 -8.39
CA PRO A 164 -2.96 21.23 -8.40
C PRO A 164 -2.46 22.12 -7.25
N LEU A 165 -2.23 21.55 -6.06
CA LEU A 165 -1.66 22.30 -4.95
C LEU A 165 -0.18 22.63 -5.19
N VAL A 166 0.60 21.74 -5.80
CA VAL A 166 2.00 21.99 -6.15
C VAL A 166 2.08 23.16 -7.12
N GLU A 167 1.23 23.19 -8.15
CA GLU A 167 1.19 24.29 -9.11
C GLU A 167 0.71 25.60 -8.47
N TRP A 168 -0.33 25.54 -7.64
CA TRP A 168 -0.89 26.72 -6.98
C TRP A 168 0.06 27.35 -5.96
N PHE A 169 0.65 26.55 -5.07
CA PHE A 169 1.58 27.04 -4.06
C PHE A 169 2.97 27.35 -4.62
N GLY A 170 3.41 26.60 -5.63
CA GLY A 170 4.74 26.75 -6.19
C GLY A 170 4.90 28.02 -7.00
N ALA A 171 3.83 28.52 -7.64
CA ALA A 171 3.86 29.71 -8.49
C ALA A 171 5.04 29.70 -9.51
N GLY A 172 5.38 28.50 -10.01
CA GLY A 172 6.52 28.26 -10.91
C GLY A 172 7.72 27.55 -10.26
N ASP A 173 7.86 27.61 -8.93
CA ASP A 173 8.87 26.85 -8.18
C ASP A 173 8.31 25.52 -7.68
N LYS A 174 8.74 24.42 -8.32
CA LYS A 174 8.31 23.06 -7.95
C LYS A 174 8.76 22.67 -6.54
N ALA A 175 9.93 23.10 -6.09
CA ALA A 175 10.43 22.74 -4.77
C ALA A 175 9.56 23.35 -3.66
N GLN A 176 9.26 24.64 -3.77
CA GLN A 176 8.31 25.32 -2.87
C GLN A 176 6.90 24.72 -3.01
N GLY A 177 6.46 24.43 -4.23
CA GLY A 177 5.16 23.82 -4.49
C GLY A 177 4.94 22.49 -3.77
N TYR A 178 5.91 21.57 -3.86
CA TYR A 178 5.87 20.30 -3.11
C TYR A 178 5.95 20.51 -1.60
N GLN A 179 6.81 21.41 -1.13
CA GLN A 179 6.96 21.70 0.30
C GLN A 179 5.66 22.24 0.92
N TYR A 180 5.05 23.27 0.33
CA TYR A 180 3.80 23.87 0.81
C TYR A 180 2.59 22.95 0.66
N THR A 181 2.55 22.15 -0.41
CA THR A 181 1.54 21.10 -0.55
C THR A 181 1.64 20.09 0.59
N MET A 182 2.85 19.67 0.94
CA MET A 182 3.08 18.77 2.06
C MET A 182 2.78 19.42 3.41
N ILE A 183 2.99 20.72 3.58
CA ILE A 183 2.53 21.45 4.77
C ILE A 183 1.00 21.36 4.89
N ALA A 184 0.26 21.72 3.83
CA ALA A 184 -1.19 21.66 3.84
C ALA A 184 -1.73 20.25 4.11
N MET A 185 -1.21 19.24 3.41
CA MET A 185 -1.59 17.84 3.55
C MET A 185 -1.23 17.27 4.93
N SER A 186 -0.07 17.65 5.47
CA SER A 186 0.36 17.21 6.79
C SER A 186 -0.46 17.87 7.90
N LEU A 187 -0.84 19.15 7.77
CA LEU A 187 -1.75 19.81 8.72
C LEU A 187 -3.15 19.18 8.71
N LEU A 188 -3.66 18.82 7.53
CA LEU A 188 -4.90 18.04 7.43
C LEU A 188 -4.73 16.69 8.15
N GLY A 189 -3.66 15.95 7.86
CA GLY A 189 -3.36 14.68 8.54
C GLY A 189 -3.26 14.81 10.06
N LEU A 190 -2.62 15.86 10.57
CA LEU A 190 -2.53 16.17 12.00
C LEU A 190 -3.92 16.32 12.61
N MET A 191 -4.78 17.16 12.01
CA MET A 191 -6.15 17.35 12.50
C MET A 191 -6.91 16.03 12.51
N LEU A 192 -6.79 15.21 11.46
CA LEU A 192 -7.46 13.92 11.34
C LEU A 192 -6.98 12.91 12.39
N PHE A 193 -5.68 12.85 12.68
CA PHE A 193 -5.14 12.00 13.76
C PHE A 193 -5.64 12.45 15.14
N LEU A 194 -5.68 13.76 15.41
CA LEU A 194 -6.20 14.29 16.67
C LEU A 194 -7.70 14.03 16.83
N LEU A 195 -8.48 14.13 15.75
CA LEU A 195 -9.90 13.76 15.75
C LEU A 195 -10.09 12.26 15.97
N CYS A 196 -9.25 11.42 15.37
CA CYS A 196 -9.24 9.98 15.62
C CYS A 196 -8.93 9.68 17.10
N PHE A 197 -7.91 10.32 17.66
CA PHE A 197 -7.58 10.19 19.07
C PHE A 197 -8.76 10.61 19.98
N ALA A 198 -9.34 11.78 19.74
CA ALA A 198 -10.43 12.32 20.56
C ALA A 198 -11.73 11.52 20.43
N GLY A 199 -12.01 10.97 19.23
CA GLY A 199 -13.26 10.29 18.92
C GLY A 199 -13.27 8.78 19.18
N THR A 200 -12.13 8.17 19.51
CA THR A 200 -12.01 6.72 19.81
C THR A 200 -11.80 6.46 21.29
N LYS A 201 -12.24 5.29 21.78
CA LYS A 201 -11.93 4.83 23.14
C LYS A 201 -11.60 3.35 23.15
N GLU A 202 -10.50 2.99 23.79
CA GLU A 202 -10.12 1.59 24.01
C GLU A 202 -11.03 0.96 25.07
N ARG A 203 -11.53 -0.25 24.80
CA ARG A 203 -12.45 -0.99 25.68
C ARG A 203 -12.02 -2.42 25.96
N VAL A 204 -11.19 -3.00 25.09
CA VAL A 204 -10.73 -4.39 25.22
C VAL A 204 -9.24 -4.39 25.53
N SER A 205 -8.86 -5.12 26.58
CA SER A 205 -7.44 -5.38 26.85
C SER A 205 -7.00 -6.68 26.18
N PRO A 206 -5.77 -6.77 25.65
CA PRO A 206 -5.27 -8.02 25.07
C PRO A 206 -5.23 -9.15 26.12
N PRO A 207 -5.59 -10.40 25.78
CA PRO A 207 -5.36 -11.54 26.64
C PRO A 207 -3.85 -11.78 26.83
N LYS A 208 -3.45 -12.15 28.06
CA LYS A 208 -2.04 -12.13 28.50
C LYS A 208 -1.20 -13.34 28.11
N ASP A 209 -1.79 -14.41 27.59
CA ASP A 209 -1.11 -15.71 27.54
C ASP A 209 -1.20 -16.37 26.17
N GLN A 210 -0.09 -16.33 25.42
CA GLN A 210 0.17 -17.27 24.35
C GLN A 210 1.65 -17.66 24.39
N LYS A 211 1.94 -18.78 25.05
CA LYS A 211 3.27 -19.39 25.09
C LYS A 211 3.37 -20.39 23.94
N SER A 212 3.87 -19.94 22.78
CA SER A 212 4.41 -20.82 21.75
C SER A 212 5.89 -20.51 21.55
N SER A 213 6.71 -21.50 21.21
CA SER A 213 8.11 -21.25 20.87
C SER A 213 8.21 -20.74 19.43
N PHE A 214 8.93 -19.62 19.24
CA PHE A 214 9.07 -18.95 17.93
C PHE A 214 9.58 -19.90 16.82
N LYS A 215 10.44 -20.85 17.17
CA LYS A 215 11.02 -21.83 16.23
C LYS A 215 9.99 -22.84 15.72
N GLU A 216 9.08 -23.29 16.59
CA GLU A 216 8.00 -24.20 16.22
C GLU A 216 6.98 -23.52 15.32
N ASP A 217 6.63 -22.27 15.63
CA ASP A 217 5.73 -21.46 14.81
C ASP A 217 6.30 -21.24 13.40
N LEU A 218 7.58 -20.90 13.28
CA LEU A 218 8.22 -20.70 11.99
C LEU A 218 8.28 -22.00 11.16
N SER A 219 8.53 -23.14 11.82
CA SER A 219 8.50 -24.45 11.16
C SER A 219 7.10 -24.81 10.67
N ALA A 220 6.07 -24.59 11.50
CA ALA A 220 4.67 -24.83 11.13
C ALA A 220 4.23 -23.92 9.97
N LEU A 221 4.67 -22.66 9.98
CA LEU A 221 4.42 -21.70 8.91
C LEU A 221 5.00 -22.19 7.58
N TRP A 222 6.26 -22.62 7.55
CA TRP A 222 6.91 -23.06 6.32
C TRP A 222 6.33 -24.37 5.76
N LYS A 223 5.78 -25.23 6.62
CA LYS A 223 5.05 -26.45 6.20
C LYS A 223 3.71 -26.13 5.51
N ASN A 224 3.14 -24.95 5.73
CA ASN A 224 1.93 -24.48 5.06
C ASN A 224 2.25 -24.02 3.63
N ASP A 225 2.01 -24.90 2.65
CA ASP A 225 2.19 -24.65 1.22
C ASP A 225 1.24 -23.59 0.68
N GLN A 226 -0.01 -23.57 1.13
CA GLN A 226 -1.01 -22.60 0.65
C GLN A 226 -0.68 -21.17 1.12
N TRP A 227 -0.11 -21.04 2.31
CA TRP A 227 0.46 -19.79 2.80
C TRP A 227 1.64 -19.31 1.95
N ARG A 228 2.59 -20.20 1.59
CA ARG A 228 3.74 -19.84 0.73
C ARG A 228 3.32 -19.32 -0.63
N ILE A 229 2.33 -19.97 -1.25
CA ILE A 229 1.72 -19.55 -2.53
C ILE A 229 1.14 -18.14 -2.39
N LEU A 230 0.42 -17.87 -1.30
CA LEU A 230 -0.20 -16.57 -1.06
C LEU A 230 0.83 -15.46 -0.81
N CYS A 231 1.93 -15.77 -0.12
CA CYS A 231 3.04 -14.84 0.07
C CYS A 231 3.70 -14.46 -1.26
N LEU A 232 3.99 -15.44 -2.11
CA LEU A 232 4.56 -15.19 -3.42
C LEU A 232 3.60 -14.39 -4.32
N ALA A 233 2.31 -14.73 -4.32
CA ALA A 233 1.29 -13.98 -5.05
C ALA A 233 1.18 -12.53 -4.56
N GLY A 234 1.19 -12.31 -3.24
CA GLY A 234 1.17 -10.96 -2.65
C GLY A 234 2.39 -10.14 -3.06
N LEU A 235 3.59 -10.72 -3.00
CA LEU A 235 4.83 -10.06 -3.40
C LEU A 235 4.79 -9.62 -4.87
N LEU A 236 4.43 -10.53 -5.78
CA LEU A 236 4.39 -10.28 -7.23
C LEU A 236 3.29 -9.26 -7.61
N LEU A 237 2.14 -9.33 -6.95
CA LEU A 237 1.04 -8.40 -7.16
C LEU A 237 1.47 -6.98 -6.79
N LEU A 238 1.98 -6.81 -5.56
CA LEU A 238 2.31 -5.50 -5.04
C LEU A 238 3.51 -4.88 -5.74
N SER A 239 4.48 -5.69 -6.20
CA SER A 239 5.58 -5.17 -7.01
C SER A 239 5.08 -4.58 -8.33
N GLY A 240 4.20 -5.29 -9.05
CA GLY A 240 3.62 -4.78 -10.30
C GLY A 240 2.71 -3.56 -10.09
N GLN A 241 1.90 -3.58 -9.04
CA GLN A 241 0.99 -2.47 -8.70
C GLN A 241 1.75 -1.19 -8.35
N VAL A 242 2.76 -1.28 -7.46
CA VAL A 242 3.55 -0.11 -7.06
C VAL A 242 4.39 0.39 -8.21
N LEU A 243 5.03 -0.51 -8.97
CA LEU A 243 5.78 -0.13 -10.17
C LEU A 243 4.93 0.73 -11.12
N ARG A 244 3.71 0.27 -11.47
CA ARG A 244 2.82 1.02 -12.35
C ARG A 244 2.34 2.32 -11.72
N GLY A 245 2.00 2.30 -10.43
CA GLY A 245 1.54 3.48 -9.71
C GLY A 245 2.60 4.59 -9.66
N THR A 246 3.85 4.24 -9.40
CA THR A 246 4.97 5.18 -9.36
C THR A 246 5.35 5.69 -10.76
N LEU A 247 5.28 4.85 -11.79
CA LEU A 247 5.58 5.26 -13.18
C LEU A 247 4.42 6.00 -13.87
N ALA A 248 3.23 6.04 -13.27
CA ALA A 248 2.06 6.70 -13.87
C ALA A 248 2.30 8.18 -14.18
N VAL A 249 2.97 8.89 -13.27
CA VAL A 249 3.28 10.31 -13.47
C VAL A 249 4.27 10.50 -14.62
N TYR A 250 5.28 9.63 -14.73
CA TYR A 250 6.25 9.65 -15.82
C TYR A 250 5.61 9.33 -17.17
N TYR A 251 4.72 8.35 -17.21
CA TYR A 251 3.98 7.98 -18.41
C TYR A 251 3.17 9.15 -18.95
N VAL A 252 2.41 9.84 -18.09
CA VAL A 252 1.60 10.99 -18.52
C VAL A 252 2.46 12.19 -18.89
N LYS A 253 3.51 12.49 -18.10
CA LYS A 253 4.38 13.65 -18.32
C LYS A 253 5.26 13.49 -19.57
N TYR A 254 5.93 12.36 -19.73
CA TYR A 254 7.03 12.19 -20.68
C TYR A 254 6.70 11.33 -21.90
N TYR A 255 5.74 10.40 -21.80
CA TYR A 255 5.30 9.60 -22.95
C TYR A 255 4.07 10.23 -23.63
N LEU A 256 3.03 10.60 -22.86
CA LEU A 256 1.87 11.30 -23.43
C LEU A 256 2.14 12.79 -23.69
N GLY A 257 3.17 13.38 -23.06
CA GLY A 257 3.48 14.80 -23.20
C GLY A 257 2.42 15.74 -22.58
N ARG A 258 1.62 15.24 -21.63
CA ARG A 258 0.44 15.92 -21.07
C ARG A 258 0.50 16.05 -19.56
N ALA A 259 1.49 16.78 -19.07
CA ALA A 259 1.67 17.03 -17.64
C ALA A 259 0.41 17.63 -16.97
N ASP A 260 -0.33 18.46 -17.71
CA ASP A 260 -1.61 19.06 -17.30
C ASP A 260 -2.70 18.02 -16.95
N LEU A 261 -2.59 16.79 -17.47
CA LEU A 261 -3.57 15.73 -17.24
C LEU A 261 -3.16 14.70 -16.18
N ILE A 262 -2.02 14.87 -15.49
CA ILE A 262 -1.55 13.94 -14.44
C ILE A 262 -2.63 13.75 -13.37
N THR A 263 -3.20 14.85 -12.86
CA THR A 263 -4.24 14.82 -11.84
C THR A 263 -5.46 14.02 -12.29
N LEU A 264 -5.94 14.27 -13.51
CA LEU A 264 -7.10 13.58 -14.06
C LEU A 264 -6.81 12.08 -14.22
N PHE A 265 -5.63 11.72 -14.72
CA PHE A 265 -5.22 10.32 -14.90
C PHE A 265 -5.20 9.55 -13.57
N MET A 266 -4.53 10.09 -12.56
CA MET A 266 -4.40 9.47 -11.24
C MET A 266 -5.76 9.38 -10.53
N THR A 267 -6.57 10.44 -10.63
CA THR A 267 -7.91 10.47 -10.03
C THR A 267 -8.83 9.42 -10.67
N LEU A 268 -8.83 9.29 -12.00
CA LEU A 268 -9.61 8.26 -12.68
C LEU A 268 -9.15 6.85 -12.29
N GLY A 269 -7.85 6.61 -12.18
CA GLY A 269 -7.33 5.34 -11.66
C GLY A 269 -7.84 5.04 -10.24
N MET A 270 -7.87 6.04 -9.36
CA MET A 270 -8.38 5.88 -8.00
C MET A 270 -9.90 5.64 -7.96
N ILE A 271 -10.68 6.32 -8.81
CA ILE A 271 -12.12 6.07 -8.94
C ILE A 271 -12.36 4.64 -9.44
N GLY A 272 -11.63 4.19 -10.48
CA GLY A 272 -11.69 2.82 -10.96
C GLY A 272 -11.37 1.81 -9.86
N SER A 273 -10.33 2.08 -9.07
CA SER A 273 -9.94 1.28 -7.91
C SER A 273 -11.05 1.11 -6.86
N ILE A 274 -11.73 2.21 -6.52
CA ILE A 274 -12.84 2.23 -5.56
C ILE A 274 -14.02 1.40 -6.09
N LEU A 275 -14.42 1.63 -7.34
CA LEU A 275 -15.53 0.91 -7.98
C LEU A 275 -15.23 -0.59 -8.11
N GLY A 276 -14.00 -0.95 -8.46
CA GLY A 276 -13.53 -2.33 -8.56
C GLY A 276 -13.64 -3.06 -7.22
N CYS A 277 -13.11 -2.45 -6.16
CA CYS A 277 -13.18 -2.99 -4.80
C CYS A 277 -14.63 -3.20 -4.33
N ALA A 278 -15.52 -2.24 -4.59
CA ALA A 278 -16.94 -2.35 -4.22
C ALA A 278 -17.65 -3.55 -4.88
N LEU A 279 -17.25 -3.93 -6.09
CA LEU A 279 -17.82 -5.06 -6.83
C LEU A 279 -17.19 -6.43 -6.51
N ALA A 280 -16.14 -6.47 -5.69
CA ALA A 280 -15.49 -7.72 -5.30
C ALA A 280 -16.43 -8.67 -4.53
N LEU A 281 -17.26 -8.14 -3.63
CA LEU A 281 -18.18 -8.95 -2.83
C LEU A 281 -19.29 -9.62 -3.69
N PRO A 282 -20.05 -8.89 -4.53
CA PRO A 282 -20.98 -9.50 -5.47
C PRO A 282 -20.35 -10.58 -6.35
N LEU A 283 -19.14 -10.36 -6.86
CA LEU A 283 -18.41 -11.35 -7.66
C LEU A 283 -18.08 -12.60 -6.85
N SER A 284 -17.60 -12.45 -5.62
CA SER A 284 -17.22 -13.57 -4.74
C SER A 284 -18.38 -14.50 -4.38
N LYS A 285 -19.62 -14.00 -4.43
CA LYS A 285 -20.83 -14.80 -4.19
C LYS A 285 -21.23 -15.64 -5.41
N LYS A 286 -20.88 -15.20 -6.62
CA LYS A 286 -21.29 -15.83 -7.88
C LYS A 286 -20.21 -16.74 -8.47
N VAL A 287 -18.93 -16.44 -8.22
CA VAL A 287 -17.80 -17.13 -8.83
C VAL A 287 -16.85 -17.63 -7.73
N CYS A 288 -16.31 -18.83 -7.92
CA CYS A 288 -15.27 -19.37 -7.03
C CYS A 288 -14.12 -18.36 -6.86
N LYS A 289 -13.76 -18.04 -5.61
CA LYS A 289 -12.77 -17.02 -5.27
C LYS A 289 -11.41 -17.22 -5.95
N ILE A 290 -11.01 -18.45 -6.24
CA ILE A 290 -9.73 -18.76 -6.90
C ILE A 290 -9.83 -18.44 -8.39
N LYS A 291 -10.87 -18.95 -9.06
CA LYS A 291 -11.12 -18.70 -10.50
C LYS A 291 -11.34 -17.22 -10.76
N ALA A 292 -12.13 -16.54 -9.92
CA ALA A 292 -12.34 -15.09 -10.00
C ALA A 292 -11.01 -14.34 -9.91
N TYR A 293 -10.17 -14.67 -8.93
CA TYR A 293 -8.88 -14.00 -8.75
C TYR A 293 -7.93 -14.20 -9.94
N ILE A 294 -7.78 -15.44 -10.44
CA ILE A 294 -6.96 -15.74 -11.62
C ILE A 294 -7.48 -15.00 -12.87
N CYS A 295 -8.80 -14.98 -13.07
CA CYS A 295 -9.43 -14.29 -14.19
C CYS A 295 -9.17 -12.78 -14.14
N LEU A 296 -9.40 -12.14 -12.98
CA LEU A 296 -9.17 -10.70 -12.80
C LEU A 296 -7.70 -10.33 -13.03
N GLN A 297 -6.74 -11.13 -12.54
CA GLN A 297 -5.31 -10.88 -12.80
C GLN A 297 -4.94 -11.08 -14.27
N SER A 298 -5.56 -12.05 -14.94
CA SER A 298 -5.35 -12.26 -16.38
C SER A 298 -5.92 -11.10 -17.21
N ILE A 299 -7.09 -10.58 -16.84
CA ILE A 299 -7.68 -9.39 -17.46
C ILE A 299 -6.79 -8.16 -17.22
N ALA A 300 -6.31 -7.94 -16.00
CA ALA A 300 -5.40 -6.84 -15.69
C ALA A 300 -4.10 -6.92 -16.52
N ALA A 301 -3.52 -8.11 -16.65
CA ALA A 301 -2.35 -8.33 -17.49
C ALA A 301 -2.64 -8.04 -18.98
N PHE A 302 -3.78 -8.52 -19.49
CA PHE A 302 -4.19 -8.29 -20.87
C PHE A 302 -4.37 -6.79 -21.17
N ILE A 303 -5.00 -6.04 -20.26
CA ILE A 303 -5.15 -4.58 -20.39
C ILE A 303 -3.78 -3.90 -20.43
N CYS A 304 -2.84 -4.31 -19.58
CA CYS A 304 -1.48 -3.79 -19.62
C CYS A 304 -0.79 -4.08 -20.96
N ILE A 305 -0.92 -5.29 -21.49
CA ILE A 305 -0.34 -5.66 -22.80
C ILE A 305 -0.95 -4.83 -23.92
N ILE A 306 -2.27 -4.65 -23.95
CA ILE A 306 -2.91 -3.78 -24.96
C ILE A 306 -2.46 -2.33 -24.80
N SER A 307 -2.28 -1.84 -23.57
CA SER A 307 -1.84 -0.48 -23.30
C SER A 307 -0.46 -0.17 -23.91
N TYR A 308 0.39 -1.18 -24.14
CA TYR A 308 1.67 -1.01 -24.82
C TYR A 308 1.52 -0.59 -26.29
N PHE A 309 0.42 -0.96 -26.94
CA PHE A 309 0.17 -0.60 -28.34
C PHE A 309 -0.53 0.76 -28.51
N VAL A 310 -0.79 1.48 -27.41
CA VAL A 310 -1.44 2.80 -27.44
C VAL A 310 -0.39 3.88 -27.65
N GLY A 311 -0.49 4.58 -28.78
CA GLY A 311 0.40 5.70 -29.12
C GLY A 311 0.21 6.91 -28.19
N SER A 312 1.22 7.78 -28.13
CA SER A 312 1.22 8.99 -27.29
C SER A 312 0.02 9.92 -27.55
N GLU A 313 -0.42 10.03 -28.81
CA GLU A 313 -1.55 10.86 -29.22
C GLU A 313 -2.92 10.33 -28.72
N GLN A 314 -3.02 9.03 -28.40
CA GLN A 314 -4.27 8.35 -28.04
C GLN A 314 -4.60 8.50 -26.55
N THR A 315 -4.57 9.74 -26.04
CA THR A 315 -4.72 10.06 -24.60
C THR A 315 -6.00 9.47 -24.01
N VAL A 316 -7.15 9.58 -24.68
CA VAL A 316 -8.44 9.05 -24.18
C VAL A 316 -8.40 7.53 -24.01
N MET A 317 -7.76 6.82 -24.94
CA MET A 317 -7.61 5.37 -24.86
C MET A 317 -6.69 4.98 -23.69
N ALA A 318 -5.56 5.68 -23.52
CA ALA A 318 -4.64 5.47 -22.42
C ALA A 318 -5.35 5.62 -21.05
N PHE A 319 -6.18 6.65 -20.90
CA PHE A 319 -6.95 6.92 -19.68
C PHE A 319 -7.99 5.83 -19.43
N THR A 320 -8.71 5.43 -20.48
CA THR A 320 -9.71 4.37 -20.40
C THR A 320 -9.09 3.04 -19.97
N LEU A 321 -7.96 2.65 -20.55
CA LEU A 321 -7.27 1.42 -20.18
C LEU A 321 -6.68 1.49 -18.77
N PHE A 322 -6.17 2.65 -18.34
CA PHE A 322 -5.68 2.82 -16.98
C PHE A 322 -6.80 2.71 -15.93
N PHE A 323 -7.97 3.29 -16.21
CA PHE A 323 -9.17 3.13 -15.39
C PHE A 323 -9.59 1.66 -15.29
N LEU A 324 -9.70 0.97 -16.44
CA LEU A 324 -10.11 -0.44 -16.48
C LEU A 324 -9.11 -1.34 -15.77
N TRP A 325 -7.80 -1.12 -15.97
CA TRP A 325 -6.76 -1.84 -15.25
C TRP A 325 -6.92 -1.67 -13.73
N SER A 326 -7.05 -0.43 -13.26
CA SER A 326 -7.23 -0.10 -11.84
C SER A 326 -8.48 -0.76 -11.26
N PHE A 327 -9.57 -0.76 -12.02
CA PHE A 327 -10.84 -1.40 -11.66
C PHE A 327 -10.71 -2.91 -11.49
N PHE A 328 -10.19 -3.64 -12.49
CA PHE A 328 -10.09 -5.10 -12.41
C PHE A 328 -9.04 -5.55 -11.39
N LEU A 329 -7.91 -4.84 -11.28
CA LEU A 329 -6.88 -5.16 -10.30
C LEU A 329 -7.43 -5.03 -8.87
N GLN A 330 -8.11 -3.92 -8.56
CA GLN A 330 -8.60 -3.65 -7.20
C GLN A 330 -9.84 -4.47 -6.82
N MET A 331 -10.59 -4.97 -7.80
CA MET A 331 -11.61 -5.99 -7.55
C MET A 331 -11.00 -7.30 -7.01
N ALA A 332 -9.74 -7.60 -7.36
CA ALA A 332 -9.07 -8.80 -6.88
C ALA A 332 -8.54 -8.66 -5.44
N THR A 333 -8.28 -7.43 -4.97
CA THR A 333 -7.63 -7.16 -3.69
C THR A 333 -8.39 -7.72 -2.47
N PRO A 334 -9.71 -7.51 -2.29
CA PRO A 334 -10.46 -8.12 -1.17
C PRO A 334 -10.44 -9.66 -1.19
N LEU A 335 -10.37 -10.26 -2.38
CA LEU A 335 -10.29 -11.72 -2.53
C LEU A 335 -8.96 -12.27 -2.03
N LEU A 336 -7.87 -11.51 -2.14
CA LEU A 336 -6.56 -11.88 -1.59
C LEU A 336 -6.61 -11.90 -0.06
N TRP A 337 -7.15 -10.84 0.56
CA TRP A 337 -7.30 -10.74 2.02
C TRP A 337 -8.18 -11.85 2.58
N ALA A 338 -9.28 -12.19 1.92
CA ALA A 338 -10.14 -13.31 2.32
C ALA A 338 -9.40 -14.66 2.33
N LYS A 339 -8.48 -14.89 1.37
CA LYS A 339 -7.68 -16.13 1.31
C LYS A 339 -6.68 -16.25 2.46
N MET A 340 -6.22 -15.13 3.04
CA MET A 340 -5.31 -15.18 4.18
C MET A 340 -5.94 -15.90 5.37
N ALA A 341 -7.23 -15.66 5.63
CA ALA A 341 -7.98 -16.38 6.65
C ALA A 341 -8.06 -17.88 6.34
N ASP A 342 -8.35 -18.25 5.10
CA ASP A 342 -8.41 -19.65 4.67
C ASP A 342 -7.06 -20.38 4.91
N THR A 343 -5.93 -19.70 4.70
CA THR A 343 -4.60 -20.28 4.96
C THR A 343 -4.30 -20.50 6.45
N ILE A 344 -4.91 -19.74 7.35
CA ILE A 344 -4.78 -19.93 8.81
C ILE A 344 -5.44 -21.25 9.22
N ASP A 345 -6.68 -21.47 8.78
CA ASP A 345 -7.43 -22.69 9.12
C ASP A 345 -6.80 -23.92 8.45
N TYR A 346 -6.33 -23.79 7.21
CA TYR A 346 -5.58 -24.86 6.54
C TYR A 346 -4.27 -25.19 7.27
N GLY A 347 -3.54 -24.16 7.72
CA GLY A 347 -2.32 -24.33 8.49
C GLY A 347 -2.59 -25.11 9.77
N HIS A 348 -3.61 -24.71 10.53
CA HIS A 348 -4.02 -25.40 11.76
C HIS A 348 -4.38 -26.86 11.51
N TRP A 349 -5.17 -27.13 10.46
CA TRP A 349 -5.53 -28.49 10.09
C TRP A 349 -4.33 -29.35 9.68
N LYS A 350 -3.35 -28.76 8.98
CA LYS A 350 -2.18 -29.49 8.47
C LYS A 350 -1.11 -29.75 9.53
N THR A 351 -0.87 -28.79 10.42
CA THR A 351 0.25 -28.85 11.37
C THR A 351 -0.19 -29.17 12.79
N GLY A 352 -1.49 -29.09 13.09
CA GLY A 352 -2.04 -29.20 14.45
C GLY A 352 -1.77 -27.96 15.31
N VAL A 353 -1.11 -26.92 14.78
CA VAL A 353 -0.73 -25.72 15.53
C VAL A 353 -1.39 -24.49 14.91
N ARG A 354 -2.17 -23.75 15.71
CA ARG A 354 -2.87 -22.54 15.26
C ARG A 354 -2.04 -21.28 15.50
N ILE A 355 -1.28 -20.86 14.50
CA ILE A 355 -0.39 -19.67 14.54
C ILE A 355 -0.96 -18.47 13.77
N THR A 356 -2.18 -18.04 14.10
CA THR A 356 -2.91 -16.97 13.40
C THR A 356 -2.10 -15.68 13.20
N GLY A 357 -1.47 -15.17 14.27
CA GLY A 357 -0.74 -13.90 14.23
C GLY A 357 0.53 -13.96 13.38
N MET A 358 1.28 -15.07 13.46
CA MET A 358 2.50 -15.25 12.67
C MET A 358 2.18 -15.42 11.17
N VAL A 359 1.13 -16.18 10.84
CA VAL A 359 0.68 -16.34 9.44
C VAL A 359 0.35 -15.00 8.81
N TYR A 360 -0.43 -14.16 9.51
CA TYR A 360 -0.86 -12.86 9.00
C TYR A 360 0.31 -11.88 8.85
N SER A 361 1.13 -11.72 9.89
CA SER A 361 2.30 -10.81 9.88
C SER A 361 3.31 -11.20 8.80
N ALA A 362 3.57 -12.49 8.61
CA ALA A 362 4.49 -12.96 7.58
C ALA A 362 3.96 -12.70 6.15
N ILE A 363 2.65 -12.86 5.89
CA ILE A 363 2.08 -12.46 4.58
C ILE A 363 2.28 -10.96 4.34
N VAL A 364 1.98 -10.13 5.34
CA VAL A 364 2.13 -8.68 5.24
C VAL A 364 3.59 -8.27 5.02
N PHE A 365 4.56 -8.98 5.60
CA PHE A 365 5.98 -8.79 5.31
C PHE A 365 6.29 -8.98 3.82
N PHE A 366 5.82 -10.07 3.18
CA PHE A 366 6.03 -10.29 1.75
C PHE A 366 5.32 -9.25 0.87
N ILE A 367 4.14 -8.77 1.30
CA ILE A 367 3.43 -7.66 0.65
C ILE A 367 4.28 -6.37 0.69
N LYS A 368 4.83 -6.02 1.86
CA LYS A 368 5.74 -4.86 2.00
C LYS A 368 7.01 -5.02 1.17
N LEU A 369 7.56 -6.23 1.09
CA LEU A 369 8.70 -6.52 0.23
C LEU A 369 8.35 -6.33 -1.25
N GLY A 370 7.17 -6.76 -1.69
CA GLY A 370 6.65 -6.49 -3.03
C GLY A 370 6.57 -4.98 -3.33
N VAL A 371 6.04 -4.19 -2.40
CA VAL A 371 6.00 -2.72 -2.48
C VAL A 371 7.40 -2.13 -2.64
N ALA A 372 8.37 -2.60 -1.84
CA ALA A 372 9.77 -2.16 -1.91
C ALA A 372 10.40 -2.43 -3.27
N ILE A 373 10.24 -3.66 -3.76
CA ILE A 373 10.74 -4.10 -5.06
C ILE A 373 10.08 -3.29 -6.18
N GLY A 374 8.77 -3.04 -6.13
CA GLY A 374 8.05 -2.27 -7.14
C GLY A 374 8.57 -0.83 -7.27
N GLY A 375 8.77 -0.14 -6.14
CA GLY A 375 9.34 1.21 -6.12
C GLY A 375 10.80 1.24 -6.60
N ALA A 376 11.60 0.24 -6.22
CA ALA A 376 12.99 0.12 -6.65
C ALA A 376 13.11 -0.12 -8.16
N LEU A 377 12.30 -1.04 -8.69
CA LEU A 377 12.21 -1.34 -10.11
C LEU A 377 11.81 -0.10 -10.92
N ALA A 378 10.92 0.74 -10.40
CA ALA A 378 10.54 1.99 -11.08
C ALA A 378 11.78 2.88 -11.30
N GLY A 379 12.58 3.10 -10.26
CA GLY A 379 13.81 3.89 -10.35
C GLY A 379 14.88 3.23 -11.23
N TRP A 380 15.12 1.93 -11.07
CA TRP A 380 16.12 1.21 -11.85
C TRP A 380 15.78 1.13 -13.34
N LEU A 381 14.51 0.94 -13.71
CA LEU A 381 14.08 0.92 -15.11
C LEU A 381 14.22 2.30 -15.75
N LEU A 382 13.85 3.38 -15.04
CA LEU A 382 14.06 4.73 -15.54
C LEU A 382 15.54 5.01 -15.82
N ALA A 383 16.42 4.64 -14.89
CA ALA A 383 17.86 4.80 -15.08
C ALA A 383 18.40 3.94 -16.23
N TYR A 384 17.94 2.69 -16.36
CA TYR A 384 18.33 1.78 -17.44
C TYR A 384 17.97 2.34 -18.82
N TYR A 385 16.79 2.97 -18.95
CA TYR A 385 16.36 3.61 -20.20
C TYR A 385 16.89 5.04 -20.39
N GLY A 386 17.81 5.50 -19.54
CA GLY A 386 18.48 6.79 -19.68
C GLY A 386 17.57 8.00 -19.40
N TYR A 387 16.59 7.86 -18.51
CA TYR A 387 15.72 8.96 -18.11
C TYR A 387 16.50 10.16 -17.57
N GLN A 388 16.12 11.35 -18.02
CA GLN A 388 16.65 12.63 -17.53
C GLN A 388 15.51 13.55 -17.08
N ALA A 389 15.69 14.22 -15.96
CA ALA A 389 14.65 15.06 -15.40
C ALA A 389 14.50 16.39 -16.17
N ASP A 390 13.25 16.86 -16.31
CA ASP A 390 12.88 18.14 -16.92
C ASP A 390 13.50 18.49 -18.30
N THR A 391 13.93 17.48 -19.06
CA THR A 391 14.38 17.62 -20.47
C THR A 391 13.47 16.85 -21.42
N GLU A 392 13.56 17.15 -22.72
CA GLU A 392 12.93 16.32 -23.75
C GLU A 392 13.59 14.93 -23.77
N GLN A 393 12.78 13.89 -23.69
CA GLN A 393 13.27 12.52 -23.60
C GLN A 393 13.57 11.95 -24.98
N SER A 394 14.62 11.13 -25.09
CA SER A 394 14.89 10.37 -26.31
C SER A 394 13.73 9.41 -26.63
N THR A 395 13.52 9.08 -27.89
CA THR A 395 12.51 8.10 -28.30
C THR A 395 12.70 6.75 -27.60
N THR A 396 13.96 6.33 -27.40
CA THR A 396 14.28 5.10 -26.65
C THR A 396 13.83 5.18 -25.19
N THR A 397 14.03 6.33 -24.56
CA THR A 397 13.60 6.56 -23.17
C THR A 397 12.07 6.60 -23.05
N GLN A 398 11.38 7.27 -23.98
CA GLN A 398 9.91 7.29 -24.02
C GLN A 398 9.32 5.88 -24.18
N GLN A 399 9.87 5.08 -25.11
CA GLN A 399 9.47 3.68 -25.29
C GLN A 399 9.82 2.83 -24.06
N GLY A 400 10.95 3.11 -23.40
CA GLY A 400 11.33 2.51 -22.12
C GLY A 400 10.32 2.78 -21.01
N ILE A 401 9.87 4.04 -20.87
CA ILE A 401 8.82 4.43 -19.91
C ILE A 401 7.52 3.71 -20.23
N LEU A 402 7.11 3.66 -21.51
CA LEU A 402 5.93 2.92 -21.95
C LEU A 402 6.02 1.44 -21.57
N ALA A 403 7.14 0.77 -21.90
CA ALA A 403 7.35 -0.64 -21.61
C ALA A 403 7.37 -0.91 -20.09
N ALA A 404 8.07 -0.08 -19.31
CA ALA A 404 8.14 -0.18 -17.85
C ALA A 404 6.77 0.04 -17.19
N PHE A 405 5.96 0.97 -17.70
CA PHE A 405 4.62 1.24 -17.21
C PHE A 405 3.63 0.13 -17.58
N THR A 406 3.80 -0.55 -18.71
CA THR A 406 2.83 -1.51 -19.26
C THR A 406 3.25 -2.97 -19.10
N ILE A 407 4.33 -3.39 -19.75
CA ILE A 407 4.75 -4.79 -19.87
C ILE A 407 5.22 -5.37 -18.53
N PHE A 408 6.01 -4.64 -17.75
CA PHE A 408 6.55 -5.17 -16.48
C PHE A 408 5.45 -5.45 -15.45
N PRO A 409 4.46 -4.55 -15.23
CA PRO A 409 3.27 -4.87 -14.43
C PRO A 409 2.45 -6.04 -14.99
N ALA A 410 2.36 -6.18 -16.33
CA ALA A 410 1.67 -7.32 -16.95
C ALA A 410 2.34 -8.65 -16.58
N VAL A 411 3.68 -8.72 -16.62
CA VAL A 411 4.44 -9.89 -16.19
C VAL A 411 4.13 -10.24 -14.74
N GLY A 412 4.10 -9.23 -13.84
CA GLY A 412 3.70 -9.42 -12.45
C GLY A 412 2.32 -10.07 -12.31
N SER A 413 1.29 -9.52 -12.97
CA SER A 413 -0.07 -10.08 -12.95
C SER A 413 -0.17 -11.48 -13.58
N ILE A 414 0.58 -11.77 -14.65
CA ILE A 414 0.66 -13.11 -15.26
C ILE A 414 1.26 -14.11 -14.29
N LEU A 415 2.38 -13.75 -13.63
CA LEU A 415 3.03 -14.61 -12.64
C LEU A 415 2.11 -14.86 -11.46
N VAL A 416 1.36 -13.86 -10.99
CA VAL A 416 0.33 -14.05 -9.96
C VAL A 416 -0.73 -15.05 -10.43
N ALA A 417 -1.30 -14.87 -11.62
CA ALA A 417 -2.31 -15.77 -12.18
C ALA A 417 -1.78 -17.21 -12.33
N TRP A 418 -0.50 -17.36 -12.68
CA TRP A 418 0.20 -18.64 -12.79
C TRP A 418 0.43 -19.31 -11.43
N VAL A 419 1.01 -18.58 -10.46
CA VAL A 419 1.25 -19.07 -9.09
C VAL A 419 -0.05 -19.51 -8.42
N MET A 420 -1.13 -18.76 -8.63
CA MET A 420 -2.43 -19.07 -8.04
C MET A 420 -3.10 -20.34 -8.58
N ARG A 421 -2.57 -20.98 -9.64
CA ARG A 421 -3.04 -22.28 -10.12
C ARG A 421 -2.77 -23.42 -9.12
N TRP A 422 -1.75 -23.26 -8.27
CA TRP A 422 -1.44 -24.22 -7.20
C TRP A 422 -2.19 -23.96 -5.89
N TYR A 423 -2.97 -22.88 -5.84
CA TYR A 423 -3.79 -22.58 -4.67
C TYR A 423 -5.05 -23.45 -4.72
N ILE A 424 -5.27 -24.29 -3.70
CA ILE A 424 -6.33 -25.32 -3.68
C ILE A 424 -7.48 -25.04 -2.71
N LEU A 425 -7.41 -23.97 -1.92
CA LEU A 425 -8.43 -23.67 -0.88
C LEU A 425 -9.68 -23.03 -1.49
N ASP A 426 -10.43 -23.84 -2.24
CA ASP A 426 -11.75 -23.48 -2.75
C ASP A 426 -12.84 -23.59 -1.66
N ALA A 427 -14.07 -23.19 -1.98
CA ALA A 427 -15.15 -23.18 -1.00
C ALA A 427 -15.43 -24.58 -0.41
N LYS A 428 -15.31 -25.65 -1.20
CA LYS A 428 -15.54 -27.02 -0.75
C LYS A 428 -14.42 -27.47 0.19
N LYS A 429 -13.17 -27.21 -0.17
CA LYS A 429 -11.99 -27.56 0.64
C LYS A 429 -11.99 -26.81 1.96
N VAL A 430 -12.32 -25.51 1.96
CA VAL A 430 -12.44 -24.70 3.18
C VAL A 430 -13.55 -25.23 4.09
N GLN A 431 -14.73 -25.56 3.54
CA GLN A 431 -15.82 -26.15 4.34
C GLN A 431 -15.43 -27.50 4.95
N PHE A 432 -14.76 -28.36 4.19
CA PHE A 432 -14.23 -29.63 4.69
C PHE A 432 -13.27 -29.42 5.87
N ILE A 433 -12.33 -28.48 5.75
CA ILE A 433 -11.36 -28.16 6.81
C ILE A 433 -12.09 -27.66 8.06
N HIS A 434 -13.09 -26.78 7.90
CA HIS A 434 -13.88 -26.26 9.02
C HIS A 434 -14.64 -27.37 9.75
N GLN A 435 -15.18 -28.36 9.04
CA GLN A 435 -15.83 -29.52 9.66
C GLN A 435 -14.82 -30.40 10.39
N ALA A 436 -13.67 -30.70 9.78
CA ALA A 436 -12.63 -31.52 10.38
C ALA A 436 -12.07 -30.91 11.68
N LEU A 437 -11.89 -29.59 11.71
CA LEU A 437 -11.44 -28.87 12.91
C LEU A 437 -12.47 -28.88 14.04
N LYS A 438 -13.77 -28.95 13.73
CA LYS A 438 -14.84 -29.07 14.74
C LYS A 438 -14.98 -30.48 15.33
N SER A 439 -14.60 -31.51 14.56
CA SER A 439 -14.69 -32.91 14.99
C SER A 439 -13.47 -33.42 15.76
N THR A 440 -12.42 -32.61 15.91
CA THR A 440 -11.23 -33.00 16.67
C THR A 440 -11.44 -32.61 18.14
N PRO A 441 -11.58 -33.56 19.09
CA PRO A 441 -11.71 -33.21 20.50
C PRO A 441 -10.43 -32.50 20.97
N SER A 442 -10.63 -31.37 21.68
CA SER A 442 -9.61 -30.47 22.21
C SER A 442 -8.67 -31.14 23.22
#